data_AF-A0A938GWA7-F1
#
_entry.id   AF-A0A938GWA7-F1
#
_cell.length_a   1.000
_cell.length_b   1.000
_cell.length_c   1.000
_cell.angle_alpha   90.00
_cell.angle_beta   90.00
_cell.angle_gamma   90.00
#
_symmetry.space_group_name_H-M   'P 1'
#
loop_
_entity.id
_entity.type
_entity.pdbx_description
1 polymer ?
#
loop_
_entity_poly.entity_id
_entity_poly.type
_entity_poly.pdbx_seq_one_letter_code
_entity_poly.pdbx_strand_id
1 'polypeptide(L)' 'LAERTFTALRRLRDELAVSCGTPLPELSMGMTGDLEPAIAAGSTLVRVGTALFGAR' A
#
# COMPACT_ATOMS: atom_id res chain seq x y z
N LEU A 1 -2.09 -3.48 -13.36
CA LEU A 1 -3.03 -4.10 -12.40
C LEU A 1 -2.82 -3.55 -10.98
N ALA A 2 -1.59 -3.51 -10.49
CA ALA A 2 -1.23 -3.02 -9.15
C ALA A 2 -1.75 -1.60 -8.84
N GLU A 3 -1.58 -0.62 -9.74
CA GLU A 3 -2.03 0.76 -9.53
C GLU A 3 -3.53 0.91 -9.23
N ARG A 4 -4.38 0.18 -9.98
CA ARG A 4 -5.83 0.18 -9.75
C ARG A 4 -6.17 -0.38 -8.37
N THR A 5 -5.50 -1.46 -7.97
CA THR A 5 -5.68 -2.08 -6.66
C THR A 5 -5.23 -1.14 -5.53
N PHE A 6 -4.08 -0.49 -5.65
CA PHE A 6 -3.59 0.46 -4.65
C PHE A 6 -4.50 1.69 -4.51
N THR A 7 -4.99 2.21 -5.64
CA THR A 7 -5.95 3.32 -5.63
C THR A 7 -7.25 2.93 -4.94
N ALA A 8 -7.77 1.73 -5.21
CA ALA A 8 -8.96 1.22 -4.56
C ALA A 8 -8.76 1.03 -3.05
N LEU A 9 -7.61 0.50 -2.63
CA LEU A 9 -7.28 0.32 -1.21
C LEU A 9 -7.18 1.66 -0.46
N ARG A 10 -6.55 2.67 -1.06
CA ARG A 10 -6.50 4.03 -0.47
C ARG A 10 -7.91 4.58 -0.26
N ARG A 11 -8.78 4.47 -1.26
CA ARG A 11 -10.19 4.93 -1.17
C ARG A 11 -10.93 4.19 -0.05
N LEU A 12 -10.79 2.86 0.00
CA LEU A 12 -11.40 2.05 1.06
C LEU A 12 -10.92 2.48 2.45
N ARG A 13 -9.62 2.73 2.63
CA ARG A 13 -9.10 3.28 3.89
C ARG A 13 -9.75 4.61 4.22
N ASP A 14 -9.79 5.54 3.27
CA ASP A 14 -10.34 6.89 3.46
C ASP A 14 -11.83 6.80 3.87
N GLU A 15 -12.62 5.93 3.23
CA GLU A 15 -14.02 5.65 3.57
C GLU A 15 -14.17 5.06 4.97
N LEU A 16 -13.35 4.06 5.33
CA LEU A 16 -13.39 3.41 6.63
C LEU A 16 -13.00 4.36 7.77
N ALA A 17 -12.01 5.23 7.55
CA ALA A 17 -11.60 6.22 8.54
C ALA A 17 -12.77 7.15 8.92
N VAL A 18 -13.58 7.52 7.93
CA VAL A 18 -14.80 8.30 8.13
C VAL A 18 -15.89 7.48 8.81
N SER A 19 -16.22 6.28 8.29
CA SER A 19 -17.33 5.48 8.83
C SER A 19 -17.10 4.98 10.25
N CYS A 20 -15.84 4.69 10.60
CA CYS A 20 -15.46 4.23 11.93
C CYS A 20 -15.13 5.39 12.88
N GLY A 21 -15.11 6.64 12.40
CA GLY A 21 -14.76 7.83 13.18
C GLY A 21 -13.36 7.76 13.80
N THR A 22 -12.45 6.99 13.20
CA THR A 22 -11.12 6.70 13.74
C THR A 22 -10.07 6.85 12.64
N PRO A 23 -8.98 7.60 12.87
CA PRO A 23 -7.92 7.74 11.87
C PRO A 23 -7.27 6.39 11.53
N LEU A 24 -7.03 6.16 10.23
CA LEU A 24 -6.30 5.00 9.71
C LEU A 24 -5.03 5.50 9.00
N PRO A 25 -3.97 5.91 9.72
CA PRO A 25 -2.84 6.61 9.12
C PRO A 25 -2.04 5.74 8.14
N GLU A 26 -2.04 4.42 8.37
CA GLU A 26 -1.19 3.49 7.63
C GLU A 26 -1.86 2.88 6.39
N LEU A 27 -1.08 2.73 5.33
CA LEU A 27 -1.38 1.98 4.11
C LEU A 27 -0.23 1.02 3.82
N SER A 28 -0.34 -0.22 4.31
CA SER A 28 0.63 -1.28 4.02
C SER A 28 0.33 -1.91 2.67
N MET A 29 0.99 -1.44 1.61
CA MET A 29 0.85 -1.98 0.25
C MET A 29 2.13 -1.84 -0.57
N GLY A 30 2.29 -2.71 -1.57
CA GLY A 30 3.53 -2.84 -2.34
C GLY A 30 4.50 -3.87 -1.77
N MET A 31 5.29 -4.41 -2.67
CA MET A 31 6.37 -5.37 -2.50
C MET A 31 7.55 -4.99 -3.40
N THR A 32 8.60 -5.81 -3.39
CA THR A 32 9.81 -5.58 -4.21
C THR A 32 9.52 -5.28 -5.69
N GLY A 33 8.50 -5.88 -6.31
CA GLY A 33 8.23 -5.74 -7.75
C GLY A 33 7.29 -4.59 -8.14
N ASP A 34 6.72 -3.86 -7.18
CA ASP A 34 5.72 -2.82 -7.40
C ASP A 34 5.86 -1.66 -6.41
N LEU A 35 7.11 -1.35 -6.05
CA LEU A 35 7.48 -0.33 -5.07
C LEU A 35 7.08 1.08 -5.53
N GLU A 36 7.46 1.48 -6.74
CA GLU A 36 7.17 2.79 -7.31
C GLU A 36 5.67 3.07 -7.43
N PRO A 37 4.85 2.18 -8.02
CA PRO A 37 3.41 2.40 -8.08
C PRO A 37 2.74 2.36 -6.70
N ALA A 38 3.26 1.59 -5.73
CA ALA A 38 2.74 1.61 -4.36
C ALA A 38 3.00 2.94 -3.66
N ILE A 39 4.20 3.51 -3.81
CA ILE A 39 4.56 4.83 -3.26
C ILE A 39 3.71 5.91 -3.94
N ALA A 40 3.60 5.90 -5.26
CA ALA A 40 2.78 6.86 -6.01
C ALA A 40 1.29 6.83 -5.59
N ALA A 41 0.79 5.66 -5.18
CA ALA A 41 -0.55 5.49 -4.67
C ALA A 41 -0.73 5.82 -3.17
N GLY A 42 0.33 6.20 -2.46
CA GLY A 42 0.29 6.64 -1.06
C GLY A 42 0.54 5.55 -0.02
N SER A 43 1.29 4.50 -0.36
CA SER A 43 1.76 3.52 0.63
C SER A 43 2.63 4.19 1.69
N THR A 44 2.39 3.85 2.96
CA THR A 44 3.24 4.26 4.10
C THR A 44 4.17 3.12 4.54
N LEU A 45 3.91 1.90 4.10
CA LEU A 45 4.70 0.72 4.42
C LEU A 45 4.77 -0.25 3.22
N VAL A 46 5.96 -0.42 2.67
CA VAL A 46 6.25 -1.34 1.55
C VAL A 46 6.99 -2.57 2.08
N ARG A 47 6.64 -3.77 1.58
CA ARG A 47 7.22 -5.04 2.06
C ARG A 47 8.32 -5.54 1.13
N VAL A 48 9.57 -5.32 1.49
CA VAL A 48 10.72 -5.67 0.63
C VAL A 48 11.36 -6.97 1.10
N GLY A 49 11.49 -7.95 0.21
CA GLY A 49 12.06 -9.27 0.50
C GLY A 49 13.20 -9.61 -0.46
N THR A 50 12.86 -10.06 -1.67
CA THR A 50 13.83 -10.52 -2.68
C THR A 50 14.91 -9.49 -3.00
N ALA A 51 14.60 -8.19 -3.01
CA ALA A 51 15.61 -7.16 -3.25
C ALA A 51 16.61 -6.99 -2.09
N LEU A 52 16.25 -7.39 -0.86
CA LEU A 52 17.15 -7.35 0.30
C LEU A 52 17.90 -8.66 0.49
N PHE A 53 17.22 -9.80 0.29
CA PHE A 53 17.73 -11.11 0.69
C PHE A 53 18.04 -12.05 -0.49
N GLY A 54 17.77 -11.63 -1.73
CA GLY A 54 17.95 -12.47 -2.92
C GLY A 54 16.83 -13.50 -3.14
N ALA A 55 17.00 -14.32 -4.17
CA ALA A 55 16.18 -15.51 -4.38
C ALA A 55 16.56 -16.60 -3.36
N ARG A 56 15.59 -17.43 -2.98
CA ARG A 56 15.82 -18.60 -2.11
C ARG A 56 16.40 -19.77 -2.88
#